data_AF-A0A7Z0RXZ2-F1
#
_entry.id   AF-A0A7Z0RXZ2-F1
#
_cell.length_a   1.000
_cell.length_b   1.000
_cell.length_c   1.000
_cell.angle_alpha   90.00
_cell.angle_beta   90.00
_cell.angle_gamma   90.00
#
_symmetry.space_group_name_H-M   'P 1'
#
loop_
_entity.id
_entity.type
_entity.pdbx_description
1 polymer ?
#
loop_
_entity_poly.entity_id
_entity_poly.type
_entity_poly.pdbx_seq_one_letter_code
_entity_poly.pdbx_strand_id
1 'polypeptide(L)'
;MIDLTDSPQIERANELLADPTASVDALQAAQRGISDQMREVQAQPRIEPAMATSVAEHKRMTAELEQQGVFSGILSRLYGRLNDAIQRAVARDAIDGADQSRKDLAKALDTLETAQRKADAARAEVMAHTKNMQRDKSAAGLNGKGKVGATVEQVERIIAAGAFDARMGEQTSINGLRLKIQIDGGQPAVETRYVDHGAKDAGPVNVTQAERV
;
A
#
# COMPACT_ATOMS: atom_id res chain seq x y z
N MET A 1 33.31 23.14 23.92
CA MET A 1 32.37 22.20 24.55
C MET A 1 31.09 22.31 23.74
N ILE A 2 30.72 21.27 23.01
CA ILE A 2 29.49 21.31 22.18
C ILE A 2 28.33 21.26 23.16
N ASP A 3 27.47 22.27 23.11
CA ASP A 3 26.20 22.25 23.83
C ASP A 3 25.30 21.23 23.15
N LEU A 4 25.36 19.99 23.63
CA LEU A 4 24.62 18.87 23.04
C LEU A 4 23.11 19.03 23.23
N THR A 5 22.67 19.91 24.14
CA THR A 5 21.25 20.17 24.39
C THR A 5 20.53 20.97 23.30
N ASP A 6 21.26 21.77 22.49
CA ASP A 6 20.75 22.49 21.32
C ASP A 6 20.94 21.68 20.03
N SER A 7 20.49 20.43 20.05
CA SER A 7 20.54 19.55 18.88
C SER A 7 19.38 19.88 17.92
N PRO A 8 19.65 20.23 16.64
CA PRO A 8 18.58 20.48 15.66
C PRO A 8 17.69 19.25 15.42
N GLN A 9 18.21 18.05 15.68
CA GLN A 9 17.47 16.79 15.60
C GLN A 9 16.50 16.64 16.78
N ILE A 10 16.89 17.11 17.98
CA ILE A 10 16.00 17.15 19.15
C ILE A 10 14.88 18.16 18.93
N GLU A 11 15.20 19.36 18.44
CA GLU A 11 14.20 20.36 18.08
C GLU A 11 13.22 19.82 17.05
N ARG A 12 13.74 19.25 15.95
CA ARG A 12 12.92 18.68 14.90
C ARG A 12 12.03 17.53 15.39
N ALA A 13 12.56 16.67 16.26
CA ALA A 13 11.78 15.60 16.88
C ALA A 13 10.65 16.17 17.74
N ASN A 14 10.92 17.21 18.54
CA ASN A 14 9.91 17.84 19.38
C ASN A 14 8.82 18.54 18.57
N GLU A 15 9.18 19.23 17.47
CA GLU A 15 8.21 19.83 16.54
C GLU A 15 7.26 18.78 15.97
N LEU A 16 7.81 17.67 15.46
CA LEU A 16 7.01 16.59 14.88
C LEU A 16 6.17 15.86 15.92
N LEU A 17 6.66 15.73 17.16
CA LEU A 17 5.87 15.17 18.26
C LEU A 17 4.74 16.11 18.73
N ALA A 18 4.85 17.40 18.48
CA ALA A 18 3.80 18.38 18.76
C ALA A 18 2.76 18.46 17.63
N ASP A 19 3.12 18.05 16.42
CA ASP A 19 2.22 18.01 15.26
C ASP A 19 1.44 16.69 15.19
N PRO A 20 0.12 16.69 15.49
CA PRO A 20 -0.70 15.48 15.43
C PRO A 20 -0.94 14.99 13.99
N THR A 21 -0.65 15.81 12.99
CA THR A 21 -0.82 15.50 11.56
C THR A 21 0.48 15.12 10.86
N ALA A 22 1.59 15.04 11.60
CA ALA A 22 2.87 14.61 11.07
C ALA A 22 2.74 13.28 10.31
N SER A 23 3.39 13.21 9.15
CA SER A 23 3.42 12.01 8.33
C SER A 23 4.34 10.94 8.94
N VAL A 24 4.04 9.67 8.65
CA VAL A 24 4.87 8.53 9.08
C VAL A 24 6.32 8.71 8.62
N ASP A 25 6.54 9.14 7.39
CA ASP A 25 7.89 9.33 6.82
C ASP A 25 8.69 10.41 7.57
N ALA A 26 8.05 11.52 7.91
CA ALA A 26 8.70 12.60 8.65
C ALA A 26 9.10 12.15 10.06
N LEU A 27 8.21 11.40 10.74
CA LEU A 27 8.47 10.85 12.06
C LEU A 27 9.61 9.79 12.02
N GLN A 28 9.63 8.93 11.00
CA GLN A 28 10.71 7.96 10.80
C GLN A 28 12.06 8.62 10.51
N ALA A 29 12.07 9.68 9.69
CA ALA A 29 13.29 10.44 9.42
C ALA A 29 13.86 11.08 10.70
N ALA A 30 12.99 11.67 11.53
CA ALA A 30 13.40 12.19 12.83
C ALA A 30 13.89 11.09 13.79
N GLN A 31 13.23 9.93 13.80
CA GLN A 31 13.67 8.78 14.60
C GLN A 31 15.07 8.29 14.21
N ARG A 32 15.38 8.23 12.91
CA ARG A 32 16.73 7.92 12.42
C ARG A 32 17.74 8.98 12.87
N GLY A 33 17.40 10.26 12.75
CA GLY A 33 18.26 11.35 13.24
C GLY A 33 18.60 11.24 14.73
N ILE A 34 17.61 10.91 15.58
CA ILE A 34 17.85 10.64 17.00
C ILE A 34 18.71 9.38 17.20
N SER A 35 18.49 8.32 16.42
CA SER A 35 19.31 7.11 16.47
C SER A 35 20.77 7.37 16.13
N ASP A 36 21.04 8.20 15.12
CA ASP A 36 22.39 8.59 14.72
C ASP A 36 23.07 9.39 15.84
N GLN A 37 22.36 10.32 16.48
CA GLN A 37 22.89 11.02 17.66
C GLN A 37 23.17 10.10 18.84
N MET A 38 22.32 9.10 19.08
CA MET A 38 22.59 8.11 20.12
C MET A 38 23.88 7.33 19.82
N ARG A 39 24.13 6.99 18.55
CA ARG A 39 25.38 6.33 18.14
C ARG A 39 26.59 7.24 18.32
N GLU A 40 26.47 8.52 18.00
CA GLU A 40 27.53 9.51 18.23
C GLU A 40 27.88 9.62 19.71
N VAL A 41 26.88 9.69 20.60
CA VAL A 41 27.08 9.72 22.06
C VAL A 41 27.75 8.45 22.57
N GLN A 42 27.38 7.29 22.04
CA GLN A 42 27.99 6.00 22.39
C GLN A 42 29.42 5.84 21.87
N ALA A 43 29.76 6.52 20.77
CA ALA A 43 31.11 6.51 20.21
C ALA A 43 32.08 7.42 20.98
N GLN A 44 31.58 8.29 21.86
CA GLN A 44 32.44 9.15 22.68
C GLN A 44 33.28 8.31 23.66
N PRO A 45 34.53 8.72 23.94
CA PRO A 45 35.36 8.06 24.94
C PRO A 45 34.66 7.98 26.30
N ARG A 46 34.82 6.86 27.01
CA ARG A 46 34.31 6.75 28.37
C ARG A 46 35.05 7.72 29.29
N ILE A 47 34.29 8.55 29.98
CA ILE A 47 34.82 9.45 31.01
C ILE A 47 35.04 8.63 32.28
N GLU A 48 36.27 8.63 32.79
CA GLU A 48 36.67 7.91 34.00
C GLU A 48 37.12 8.90 35.09
N PRO A 49 36.19 9.44 35.92
CA PRO A 49 36.53 10.43 36.95
C PRO A 49 37.60 9.95 37.96
N ALA A 50 37.74 8.63 38.13
CA ALA A 50 38.74 8.02 39.00
C ALA A 50 40.20 8.24 38.54
N MET A 51 40.41 8.61 37.27
CA MET A 51 41.73 8.90 36.71
C MET A 51 42.17 10.37 36.93
N ALA A 52 41.32 11.20 37.54
CA ALA A 52 41.62 12.60 37.78
C ALA A 52 42.80 12.79 38.74
N THR A 53 43.69 13.72 38.41
CA THR A 53 44.89 14.06 39.18
C THR A 53 44.64 15.14 40.24
N SER A 54 43.45 15.76 40.23
CA SER A 54 43.04 16.78 41.20
C SER A 54 41.54 16.74 41.51
N VAL A 55 41.13 17.33 42.64
CA VAL A 55 39.71 17.45 43.02
C VAL A 55 38.92 18.30 42.01
N ALA A 56 39.55 19.35 41.48
CA ALA A 56 38.91 20.20 40.47
C ALA A 56 38.66 19.43 39.16
N GLU A 57 39.63 18.63 38.74
CA GLU A 57 39.53 17.76 37.58
C GLU A 57 38.48 16.65 37.79
N HIS A 58 38.46 16.02 38.96
CA HIS A 58 37.45 15.02 39.30
C HIS A 58 36.04 15.60 39.21
N LYS A 59 35.80 16.77 39.81
CA LYS A 59 34.50 17.45 39.74
C LYS A 59 34.08 17.76 38.30
N ARG A 60 35.03 18.17 37.46
CA ARG A 60 34.77 18.44 36.04
C ARG A 60 34.39 17.16 35.29
N MET A 61 35.16 16.10 35.45
CA MET A 61 34.88 14.81 34.79
C MET A 61 33.55 14.20 35.25
N THR A 62 33.22 14.30 36.54
CA THR A 62 31.90 13.87 37.05
C THR A 62 30.77 14.66 36.39
N ALA A 63 30.88 15.99 36.31
CA ALA A 63 29.87 16.82 35.67
C ALA A 63 29.70 16.50 34.17
N GLU A 64 30.80 16.24 33.46
CA GLU A 64 30.76 15.84 32.04
C GLU A 64 30.09 14.46 31.87
N LEU A 65 30.37 13.49 32.75
CA LEU A 65 29.72 12.17 32.75
C LEU A 65 28.21 12.28 33.02
N GLU A 66 27.80 13.09 33.99
CA GLU A 66 26.40 13.35 34.29
C GLU A 66 25.67 14.00 33.10
N GLN A 67 26.30 14.99 32.45
CA GLN A 67 25.74 15.64 31.26
C GLN A 67 25.55 14.63 30.11
N GLN A 68 26.54 13.78 29.85
CA GLN A 68 26.44 12.73 28.83
C GLN A 68 25.30 11.74 29.16
N GLY A 69 25.13 11.38 30.44
CA GLY A 69 24.05 10.53 30.91
C GLY A 69 22.66 11.16 30.73
N VAL A 70 22.50 12.44 31.11
CA VAL A 70 21.25 13.19 30.90
C VAL A 70 20.91 13.27 29.43
N PHE A 71 21.88 13.60 28.58
CA PHE A 71 21.68 13.72 27.14
C PHE A 71 21.26 12.39 26.51
N SER A 72 21.95 11.29 26.83
CA SER A 72 21.57 9.94 26.40
C SER A 72 20.15 9.55 26.85
N GLY A 73 19.76 9.95 28.07
CA GLY A 73 18.42 9.76 28.59
C GLY A 73 17.34 10.60 27.89
N ILE A 74 17.68 11.79 27.38
CA ILE A 74 16.78 12.61 26.55
C ILE A 74 16.56 11.92 25.19
N LEU A 75 17.65 11.54 24.51
CA LEU A 75 17.57 10.89 23.20
C LEU A 75 16.77 9.58 23.25
N SER A 76 17.01 8.75 24.26
CA SER A 76 16.28 7.48 24.45
C SER A 76 14.78 7.69 24.64
N ARG A 77 14.38 8.73 25.41
CA ARG A 77 12.97 9.09 25.60
C ARG A 77 12.34 9.63 24.32
N LEU A 78 13.05 10.45 23.57
CA LEU A 78 12.57 10.96 22.27
C LEU A 78 12.39 9.82 21.27
N TYR A 79 13.33 8.89 21.21
CA TYR A 79 13.25 7.73 20.33
C TYR A 79 11.99 6.89 20.62
N GLY A 80 11.70 6.63 21.90
CA GLY A 80 10.49 5.93 22.32
C GLY A 80 9.20 6.69 21.96
N ARG A 81 9.15 8.00 22.25
CA ARG A 81 7.99 8.83 21.90
C ARG A 81 7.74 8.91 20.39
N LEU A 82 8.81 9.00 19.59
CA LEU A 82 8.71 8.99 18.12
C LEU A 82 8.17 7.64 17.63
N ASN A 83 8.61 6.52 18.21
CA ASN A 83 8.07 5.21 17.88
C ASN A 83 6.55 5.13 18.14
N ASP A 84 6.10 5.62 19.29
CA ASP A 84 4.66 5.65 19.62
C ASP A 84 3.88 6.55 18.67
N ALA A 85 4.44 7.71 18.30
CA ALA A 85 3.84 8.62 17.32
C ALA A 85 3.73 7.99 15.93
N ILE A 86 4.75 7.26 15.48
CA ILE A 86 4.74 6.50 14.22
C ILE A 86 3.61 5.48 14.23
N GLN A 87 3.47 4.70 15.31
CA GLN A 87 2.40 3.70 15.41
C GLN A 87 1.00 4.33 15.36
N ARG A 88 0.82 5.48 16.01
CA ARG A 88 -0.45 6.24 15.95
C ARG A 88 -0.73 6.79 14.55
N ALA A 89 0.28 7.32 13.87
CA ALA A 89 0.14 7.83 12.51
C ALA A 89 -0.22 6.71 11.53
N VAL A 90 0.46 5.55 11.60
CA VAL A 90 0.13 4.36 10.80
C VAL A 90 -1.31 3.90 11.06
N ALA A 91 -1.74 3.87 12.31
CA ALA A 91 -3.11 3.47 12.66
C ALA A 91 -4.15 4.43 12.08
N ARG A 92 -3.90 5.75 12.14
CA ARG A 92 -4.76 6.77 11.53
C ARG A 92 -4.86 6.57 10.02
N ASP A 93 -3.73 6.46 9.34
CA ASP A 93 -3.70 6.33 7.89
C ASP A 93 -4.43 5.03 7.43
N ALA A 94 -4.33 3.96 8.21
CA ALA A 94 -5.09 2.73 7.97
C ALA A 94 -6.61 2.90 8.16
N ILE A 95 -7.04 3.66 9.17
CA ILE A 95 -8.46 3.98 9.39
C ILE A 95 -9.01 4.82 8.24
N ASP A 96 -8.29 5.85 7.83
CA ASP A 96 -8.69 6.72 6.72
C ASP A 96 -8.78 5.92 5.40
N GLY A 97 -7.83 5.02 5.16
CA GLY A 97 -7.87 4.09 4.02
C GLY A 97 -9.05 3.12 4.07
N ALA A 98 -9.42 2.63 5.25
CA ALA A 98 -10.60 1.78 5.43
C ALA A 98 -11.91 2.55 5.18
N ASP A 99 -11.98 3.81 5.62
CA ASP A 99 -13.14 4.67 5.34
C ASP A 99 -13.30 4.98 3.86
N GLN A 100 -12.19 5.22 3.16
CA GLN A 100 -12.22 5.40 1.72
C GLN A 100 -12.69 4.11 1.02
N SER A 101 -12.16 2.96 1.42
CA SER A 101 -12.57 1.65 0.89
C SER A 101 -14.07 1.38 1.10
N ARG A 102 -14.63 1.77 2.25
CA ARG A 102 -16.07 1.67 2.53
C ARG A 102 -16.90 2.52 1.56
N LYS A 103 -16.47 3.75 1.28
CA LYS A 103 -17.15 4.64 0.33
C LYS A 103 -17.11 4.10 -1.10
N ASP A 104 -15.97 3.59 -1.52
CA ASP A 104 -15.79 3.01 -2.85
C ASP A 104 -16.64 1.75 -3.04
N LEU A 105 -16.72 0.89 -2.01
CA LEU A 105 -17.61 -0.27 -2.00
C LEU A 105 -19.08 0.13 -2.11
N ALA A 106 -19.53 1.15 -1.36
CA ALA A 106 -20.91 1.63 -1.42
C ALA A 106 -21.27 2.13 -2.84
N LYS A 107 -20.35 2.85 -3.49
CA LYS A 107 -20.51 3.32 -4.88
C LYS A 107 -20.56 2.17 -5.88
N ALA A 108 -19.74 1.15 -5.68
CA ALA A 108 -19.75 -0.06 -6.52
C ALA A 108 -21.08 -0.82 -6.39
N LEU A 109 -21.62 -0.93 -5.17
CA LEU A 109 -22.91 -1.56 -4.91
C LEU A 109 -24.07 -0.81 -5.56
N ASP A 110 -24.10 0.52 -5.49
CA ASP A 110 -25.13 1.34 -6.15
C ASP A 110 -25.09 1.19 -7.69
N THR A 111 -23.88 1.12 -8.25
CA THR A 111 -23.66 0.88 -9.68
C THR A 111 -24.17 -0.51 -10.08
N LEU A 112 -23.90 -1.53 -9.26
CA LEU A 112 -24.35 -2.91 -9.47
C LEU A 112 -25.88 -2.99 -9.40
N GLU A 113 -26.52 -2.37 -8.41
CA GLU A 113 -27.97 -2.35 -8.28
C GLU A 113 -28.63 -1.68 -9.49
N THR A 114 -28.06 -0.57 -9.96
CA THR A 114 -28.52 0.12 -11.17
C THR A 114 -28.38 -0.76 -12.41
N ALA A 115 -27.26 -1.47 -12.56
CA ALA A 115 -27.03 -2.40 -13.66
C ALA A 115 -28.03 -3.57 -13.62
N GLN A 116 -28.30 -4.11 -12.42
CA GLN A 116 -29.27 -5.19 -12.24
C GLN A 116 -30.68 -4.75 -12.63
N ARG A 117 -31.13 -3.55 -12.20
CA ARG A 117 -32.43 -3.00 -12.60
C ARG A 117 -32.54 -2.85 -14.12
N LYS A 118 -31.48 -2.39 -14.80
CA LYS A 118 -31.45 -2.30 -16.27
C LYS A 118 -31.51 -3.67 -16.94
N ALA A 119 -30.79 -4.66 -16.42
CA ALA A 119 -30.82 -6.02 -16.93
C ALA A 119 -32.21 -6.65 -16.77
N ASP A 120 -32.86 -6.46 -15.63
CA ASP A 120 -34.20 -6.96 -15.38
C ASP A 120 -35.26 -6.26 -16.25
N ALA A 121 -35.12 -4.95 -16.49
CA ALA A 121 -35.96 -4.23 -17.44
C ALA A 121 -35.79 -4.76 -18.88
N ALA A 122 -34.55 -4.96 -19.34
CA ALA A 122 -34.27 -5.51 -20.67
C ALA A 122 -34.83 -6.94 -20.81
N ARG A 123 -34.73 -7.77 -19.77
CA ARG A 123 -35.35 -9.11 -19.74
C ARG A 123 -36.87 -9.04 -19.88
N ALA A 124 -37.52 -8.11 -19.17
CA ALA A 124 -38.96 -7.92 -19.27
C ALA A 124 -39.39 -7.49 -20.68
N GLU A 125 -38.64 -6.59 -21.32
CA GLU A 125 -38.88 -6.16 -22.71
C GLU A 125 -38.75 -7.31 -23.71
N VAL A 126 -37.68 -8.12 -23.60
CA VAL A 126 -37.48 -9.30 -24.47
C VAL A 126 -38.62 -10.31 -24.31
N MET A 127 -39.06 -10.57 -23.08
CA MET A 127 -40.19 -11.47 -22.81
C MET A 127 -41.50 -10.93 -23.40
N ALA A 128 -41.77 -9.63 -23.23
CA ALA A 128 -42.95 -8.98 -23.80
C ALA A 128 -42.94 -9.05 -25.34
N HIS A 129 -41.81 -8.75 -25.97
CA HIS A 129 -41.65 -8.83 -27.43
C HIS A 129 -41.86 -10.25 -27.94
N THR A 130 -41.30 -11.25 -27.26
CA THR A 130 -41.42 -12.67 -27.64
C THR A 130 -42.88 -13.14 -27.53
N LYS A 131 -43.60 -12.72 -26.48
CA LYS A 131 -45.02 -13.03 -26.30
C LYS A 131 -45.89 -12.38 -27.38
N ASN A 132 -45.63 -11.12 -27.72
CA ASN A 132 -46.34 -10.43 -28.81
C ASN A 132 -46.10 -11.11 -30.16
N MET A 133 -44.86 -11.47 -30.48
CA MET A 133 -44.54 -12.24 -31.70
C MET A 133 -45.29 -13.58 -31.77
N GLN A 134 -45.39 -14.33 -30.66
CA GLN A 134 -46.16 -15.58 -30.62
C GLN A 134 -47.65 -15.34 -30.87
N ARG A 135 -48.21 -14.27 -30.29
CA ARG A 135 -49.61 -13.87 -30.50
C ARG A 135 -49.86 -13.48 -31.95
N ASP A 136 -48.98 -12.69 -32.56
CA ASP A 136 -49.09 -12.25 -33.95
C ASP A 136 -48.97 -13.43 -34.92
N LYS A 137 -48.05 -14.37 -34.67
CA LYS A 137 -47.95 -15.62 -35.44
C LYS A 137 -49.24 -16.46 -35.37
N SER A 138 -49.84 -16.53 -34.18
CA SER A 138 -51.11 -17.25 -33.97
C SER A 138 -52.28 -16.56 -34.68
N ALA A 139 -52.35 -15.22 -34.61
CA ALA A 139 -53.38 -14.42 -35.27
C ALA A 139 -53.27 -14.45 -36.80
N ALA A 140 -52.05 -14.54 -37.34
CA ALA A 140 -51.80 -14.69 -38.77
C ALA A 140 -52.04 -16.13 -39.30
N GLY A 141 -52.46 -17.08 -38.45
CA GLY A 141 -52.71 -18.46 -38.85
C GLY A 141 -51.44 -19.25 -39.22
N LEU A 142 -50.26 -18.76 -38.85
CA LEU A 142 -48.95 -19.33 -39.21
C LEU A 142 -48.46 -20.40 -38.22
N ASN A 143 -49.37 -21.05 -37.50
CA ASN A 143 -49.04 -22.11 -36.55
C ASN A 143 -48.48 -23.34 -37.31
N GLY A 144 -47.15 -23.37 -37.50
CA GLY A 144 -46.41 -24.52 -38.01
C GLY A 144 -45.47 -24.29 -39.19
N LYS A 145 -45.41 -23.08 -39.79
CA LYS A 145 -44.54 -22.81 -40.96
C LYS A 145 -43.65 -21.60 -40.73
N GLY A 146 -42.63 -21.77 -39.90
CA GLY A 146 -41.60 -20.75 -39.74
C GLY A 146 -40.56 -21.14 -38.70
N LYS A 147 -39.49 -21.81 -39.15
CA LYS A 147 -38.24 -21.97 -38.39
C LYS A 147 -37.53 -20.61 -38.27
N VAL A 148 -38.10 -19.65 -37.53
CA VAL A 148 -37.40 -18.42 -37.18
C VAL A 148 -37.90 -17.96 -35.80
N GLY A 149 -36.99 -18.03 -34.82
CA GLY A 149 -37.20 -17.60 -33.44
C GLY A 149 -36.73 -18.66 -32.47
N ALA A 150 -35.66 -18.37 -31.72
CA ALA A 150 -35.28 -19.15 -30.55
C ALA A 150 -36.52 -19.38 -29.68
N THR A 151 -36.76 -20.61 -29.24
CA THR A 151 -37.86 -20.88 -28.30
C THR A 151 -37.63 -20.07 -27.02
N VAL A 152 -38.69 -19.76 -26.26
CA VAL A 152 -38.57 -19.01 -25.00
C VAL A 152 -37.52 -19.63 -24.07
N GLU A 153 -37.46 -20.96 -24.00
CA GLU A 153 -36.43 -21.71 -23.27
C GLU A 153 -35.00 -21.55 -23.79
N GLN A 154 -34.82 -21.28 -25.10
CA GLN A 154 -33.50 -20.98 -25.69
C GLN A 154 -33.08 -19.55 -25.37
N VAL A 155 -34.02 -18.60 -25.36
CA VAL A 155 -33.77 -17.22 -24.92
C VAL A 155 -33.44 -17.19 -23.44
N GLU A 156 -34.16 -17.93 -22.60
CA GLU A 156 -33.87 -18.09 -21.17
C GLU A 156 -32.49 -18.70 -20.93
N ARG A 157 -32.10 -19.73 -21.71
CA ARG A 157 -30.75 -20.32 -21.63
C ARG A 157 -29.64 -19.34 -22.01
N ILE A 158 -29.84 -18.52 -23.04
CA ILE A 158 -28.85 -17.52 -23.46
C ILE A 158 -28.73 -16.40 -22.43
N ILE A 159 -29.85 -15.94 -21.86
CA ILE A 159 -29.87 -14.92 -20.81
C ILE A 159 -29.22 -15.46 -19.51
N ALA A 160 -29.46 -16.73 -19.17
CA ALA A 160 -28.83 -17.38 -18.01
C ALA A 160 -27.32 -17.57 -18.21
N ALA A 161 -26.87 -17.95 -19.40
CA ALA A 161 -25.45 -18.08 -19.73
C ALA A 161 -24.74 -16.72 -19.72
N GLY A 162 -25.33 -15.68 -20.32
CA GLY A 162 -24.75 -14.33 -20.31
C GLY A 162 -24.70 -13.68 -18.92
N ALA A 163 -25.65 -13.99 -18.04
CA ALA A 163 -25.61 -13.56 -16.64
C ALA A 163 -24.54 -14.31 -15.82
N PHE A 164 -24.19 -15.54 -16.19
CA PHE A 164 -23.10 -16.30 -15.59
C PHE A 164 -21.73 -15.75 -16.01
N ASP A 165 -21.55 -15.40 -17.29
CA ASP A 165 -20.32 -14.77 -17.78
C ASP A 165 -20.09 -13.37 -17.20
N ALA A 166 -21.15 -12.56 -17.06
CA ALA A 166 -21.06 -11.26 -16.38
C ALA A 166 -20.65 -11.41 -14.90
N ARG A 167 -21.21 -12.39 -14.18
CA ARG A 167 -20.84 -12.70 -12.80
C ARG A 167 -19.42 -13.25 -12.67
N MET A 168 -18.94 -14.05 -13.62
CA MET A 168 -17.58 -14.58 -13.62
C MET A 168 -16.54 -13.50 -13.94
N GLY A 169 -16.81 -12.63 -14.91
CA GLY A 169 -15.99 -11.46 -15.23
C GLY A 169 -15.91 -10.44 -14.08
N GLU A 170 -17.01 -10.25 -13.35
CA GLU A 170 -17.04 -9.41 -12.15
C GLU A 170 -16.40 -10.08 -10.93
N GLN A 171 -16.49 -11.40 -10.75
CA GLN A 171 -15.71 -12.10 -9.73
C GLN A 171 -14.20 -12.01 -10.01
N THR A 172 -13.79 -11.99 -11.28
CA THR A 172 -12.38 -11.74 -11.63
C THR A 172 -11.98 -10.28 -11.35
N SER A 173 -12.88 -9.30 -11.54
CA SER A 173 -12.59 -7.90 -11.21
C SER A 173 -12.55 -7.64 -9.69
N ILE A 174 -13.44 -8.25 -8.92
CA ILE A 174 -13.45 -8.20 -7.44
C ILE A 174 -12.22 -8.91 -6.88
N ASN A 175 -11.81 -10.05 -7.44
CA ASN A 175 -10.57 -10.71 -7.07
C ASN A 175 -9.33 -9.90 -7.49
N GLY A 176 -9.37 -9.20 -8.62
CA GLY A 176 -8.31 -8.27 -9.05
C GLY A 176 -8.20 -7.03 -8.16
N LEU A 177 -9.33 -6.48 -7.70
CA LEU A 177 -9.39 -5.41 -6.69
C LEU A 177 -8.88 -5.91 -5.34
N ARG A 178 -9.23 -7.14 -4.94
CA ARG A 178 -8.71 -7.77 -3.71
C ARG A 178 -7.21 -8.04 -3.79
N LEU A 179 -6.68 -8.45 -4.95
CA LEU A 179 -5.24 -8.60 -5.17
C LEU A 179 -4.53 -7.25 -5.12
N LYS A 180 -5.08 -6.20 -5.74
CA LYS A 180 -4.54 -4.84 -5.65
C LYS A 180 -4.54 -4.32 -4.22
N ILE A 181 -5.62 -4.50 -3.47
CA ILE A 181 -5.70 -4.10 -2.06
C ILE A 181 -4.68 -4.89 -1.20
N GLN A 182 -4.38 -6.15 -1.54
CA GLN A 182 -3.32 -6.93 -0.88
C GLN A 182 -1.89 -6.51 -1.29
N ILE A 183 -1.69 -6.07 -2.54
CA ILE A 183 -0.39 -5.60 -3.04
C ILE A 183 -0.10 -4.19 -2.52
N ASP A 184 -1.09 -3.30 -2.52
CA ASP A 184 -0.97 -1.91 -2.07
C ASP A 184 -1.05 -1.80 -0.54
N GLY A 185 -1.75 -2.71 0.14
CA GLY A 185 -1.77 -2.85 1.60
C GLY A 185 -0.65 -3.72 2.17
N GLY A 186 0.24 -4.24 1.32
CA GLY A 186 1.25 -5.23 1.67
C GLY A 186 2.60 -4.94 1.03
N GLN A 187 3.18 -3.75 1.26
CA GLN A 187 4.62 -3.58 1.09
C GLN A 187 5.36 -3.90 2.39
N PRO A 188 6.15 -4.97 2.45
CA PRO A 188 7.50 -4.87 2.96
C PRO A 188 8.41 -4.48 1.79
N ALA A 189 9.10 -3.36 1.96
CA ALA A 189 10.18 -2.93 1.09
C ALA A 189 11.20 -4.07 0.90
N VAL A 190 11.43 -4.47 -0.35
CA VAL A 190 12.69 -5.08 -0.77
C VAL A 190 13.09 -4.41 -2.07
N GLU A 191 13.99 -3.44 -1.95
CA GLU A 191 14.82 -2.92 -3.04
C GLU A 191 15.54 -4.09 -3.73
N THR A 192 15.08 -4.48 -4.91
CA THR A 192 15.95 -5.12 -5.89
C THR A 192 16.78 -4.04 -6.56
N ARG A 193 18.03 -3.89 -6.10
CA ARG A 193 19.09 -3.18 -6.83
C ARG A 193 19.14 -3.69 -8.27
N TYR A 194 18.72 -2.85 -9.21
CA TYR A 194 19.17 -2.93 -10.58
C TYR A 194 20.65 -2.53 -10.61
N VAL A 195 21.52 -3.52 -10.82
CA VAL A 195 22.91 -3.25 -11.20
C VAL A 195 22.90 -2.87 -12.66
N ASP A 196 23.09 -1.57 -12.90
CA ASP A 196 23.41 -1.01 -14.21
C ASP A 196 24.80 -1.49 -14.63
N HIS A 197 24.85 -2.37 -15.62
CA HIS A 197 26.03 -2.58 -16.44
C HIS A 197 25.65 -2.33 -17.90
N GLY A 198 25.67 -1.05 -18.26
CA GLY A 198 26.58 -0.51 -19.26
C GLY A 198 26.89 -1.42 -20.45
N ALA A 199 26.38 -1.01 -21.60
CA ALA A 199 26.74 -1.46 -22.93
C ALA A 199 28.25 -1.70 -23.13
N LYS A 200 28.60 -2.79 -23.82
CA LYS A 200 29.51 -2.82 -24.99
C LYS A 200 29.67 -4.23 -25.55
N ASP A 201 29.41 -4.33 -26.86
CA ASP A 201 30.07 -5.17 -27.86
C ASP A 201 30.67 -6.52 -27.45
N ALA A 202 30.04 -7.61 -27.89
CA ALA A 202 30.71 -8.71 -28.61
C ALA A 202 29.65 -9.67 -29.18
N GLY A 203 29.70 -9.91 -30.49
CA GLY A 203 28.77 -10.77 -31.23
C GLY A 203 28.84 -12.26 -30.88
N PRO A 204 27.97 -13.09 -31.49
CA PRO A 204 27.90 -14.51 -31.18
C PRO A 204 29.11 -15.25 -31.76
N VAL A 205 30.02 -15.70 -30.90
CA VAL A 205 31.12 -16.59 -31.30
C VAL A 205 30.58 -18.02 -31.35
N ASN A 206 30.25 -18.45 -32.57
CA ASN A 206 30.21 -19.86 -32.95
C ASN A 206 31.61 -20.46 -32.75
N VAL A 207 31.72 -21.48 -31.91
CA VAL A 207 32.93 -22.30 -31.82
C VAL A 207 32.76 -23.47 -32.78
N THR A 208 33.34 -23.34 -33.97
CA THR A 208 33.63 -24.46 -34.88
C THR A 208 35.10 -24.42 -35.29
N GLN A 209 35.81 -25.47 -34.84
CA GLN A 209 36.84 -26.26 -35.52
C GLN A 209 37.65 -25.67 -36.69
N ALA A 210 38.96 -26.01 -36.62
CA ALA A 210 39.88 -26.25 -37.75
C ALA A 210 40.28 -24.99 -38.56
N GLU A 211 41.47 -24.81 -39.10
CA GLU A 211 42.68 -25.61 -39.22
C GLU A 211 43.78 -24.63 -39.72
N ARG A 212 45.02 -24.87 -39.30
CA ARG A 212 46.30 -24.75 -40.03
C ARG A 212 46.61 -23.60 -41.01
N VAL A 213 47.87 -23.16 -40.83
CA VAL A 213 48.88 -22.53 -41.71
C VAL A 213 49.03 -21.03 -41.55
#